data_AF-A0A6G1QPQ2-F1
#
_entry.id   AF-A0A6G1QPQ2-F1
#
_cell.length_a   1.000
_cell.length_b   1.000
_cell.length_c   1.000
_cell.angle_alpha   90.00
_cell.angle_beta   90.00
_cell.angle_gamma   90.00
#
_symmetry.space_group_name_H-M   'P 1'
#
loop_
_entity.id
_entity.type
_entity.pdbx_description
1 polymer ?
#
loop_
_entity_poly.entity_id
_entity_poly.type
_entity_poly.pdbx_seq_one_letter_code
_entity_poly.pdbx_strand_id
1 'polypeptide(L)'
;MAAHITQRLYSLCRSVGISVTPQRVKVNIVRVKDINHMLQPSISYVTGEADTTQNKNRINKAGELLVTSELSRSQQRNLSDCIQKISAIIAEASKKPHEPTAEDVALRAARLEKRNKERLKQKKINSATKQSRRIDFD
;
A
#
# COMPACT_ATOMS: atom_id res chain seq x y z
N MET A 1 -32.35 0.41 -10.09
CA MET A 1 -32.61 -1.06 -10.07
C MET A 1 -31.34 -1.92 -10.01
N ALA A 2 -30.24 -1.54 -10.67
CA ALA A 2 -28.96 -2.28 -10.62
C ALA A 2 -28.35 -2.44 -9.20
N ALA A 3 -28.54 -1.47 -8.30
CA ALA A 3 -28.00 -1.50 -6.94
C ALA A 3 -28.68 -2.52 -5.99
N HIS A 4 -29.93 -2.91 -6.26
CA HIS A 4 -30.60 -3.95 -5.47
C HIS A 4 -30.21 -5.36 -5.90
N ILE A 5 -29.83 -5.53 -7.16
CA ILE A 5 -29.37 -6.81 -7.72
C ILE A 5 -28.00 -7.18 -7.13
N THR A 6 -27.11 -6.20 -6.95
CA THR A 6 -25.78 -6.40 -6.36
C THR A 6 -25.85 -6.76 -4.87
N GLN A 7 -26.78 -6.19 -4.11
CA GLN A 7 -26.99 -6.55 -2.70
C GLN A 7 -27.53 -7.97 -2.53
N ARG A 8 -28.47 -8.42 -3.39
CA ARG A 8 -29.02 -9.79 -3.33
C ARG A 8 -27.98 -10.87 -3.68
N LEU A 9 -27.09 -10.60 -4.63
CA LEU A 9 -26.01 -11.53 -4.98
C LEU A 9 -24.98 -11.66 -3.83
N TYR A 10 -24.71 -10.57 -3.10
CA TYR A 10 -23.79 -10.57 -1.96
C TYR A 10 -24.33 -11.38 -0.76
N SER A 11 -25.65 -11.40 -0.53
CA SER A 11 -26.26 -12.23 0.52
C SER A 11 -26.28 -13.72 0.16
N LEU A 12 -26.49 -14.06 -1.11
CA LEU A 12 -26.49 -15.45 -1.59
C LEU A 12 -25.09 -16.08 -1.59
N CYS A 13 -24.01 -15.31 -1.80
CA CYS A 13 -22.65 -15.86 -1.74
C CYS A 13 -22.19 -16.19 -0.30
N ARG A 14 -22.75 -15.54 0.72
CA ARG A 14 -22.39 -15.77 2.13
C ARG A 14 -22.87 -17.13 2.66
N SER A 15 -23.93 -17.70 2.08
CA SER A 15 -24.44 -19.03 2.45
C SER A 15 -23.69 -20.19 1.78
N VAL A 16 -22.95 -19.94 0.69
CA VAL A 16 -22.25 -21.00 -0.08
C VAL A 16 -20.76 -21.08 0.30
N GLY A 17 -20.27 -20.26 1.22
CA GLY A 17 -18.86 -20.28 1.65
C GLY A 17 -17.86 -19.91 0.55
N ILE A 18 -18.34 -19.44 -0.61
CA ILE A 18 -17.48 -18.97 -1.70
C ILE A 18 -17.05 -17.55 -1.34
N SER A 19 -15.78 -17.41 -0.94
CA SER A 19 -15.11 -16.11 -0.87
C SER A 19 -14.91 -15.58 -2.29
N VAL A 20 -15.97 -15.05 -2.90
CA VAL A 20 -15.82 -14.13 -4.03
C VAL A 20 -15.22 -12.88 -3.43
N THR A 21 -13.89 -12.81 -3.35
CA THR A 21 -13.23 -11.53 -3.13
C THR A 21 -13.55 -10.71 -4.38
N PRO A 22 -14.35 -9.62 -4.29
CA PRO A 22 -14.37 -8.70 -5.40
C PRO A 22 -12.95 -8.13 -5.44
N GLN A 23 -12.14 -8.56 -6.40
CA GLN A 23 -10.92 -7.85 -6.73
C GLN A 23 -11.36 -6.42 -7.02
N ARG A 24 -11.11 -5.52 -6.08
CA ARG A 24 -11.48 -4.11 -6.20
C ARG A 24 -10.49 -3.51 -7.18
N VAL A 25 -10.77 -3.69 -8.46
CA VAL A 25 -9.98 -3.17 -9.57
C VAL A 25 -10.05 -1.65 -9.51
N LYS A 26 -8.98 -0.99 -9.05
CA LYS A 26 -8.87 0.48 -9.09
C LYS A 26 -8.31 0.87 -10.44
N VAL A 27 -9.11 1.60 -11.21
CA VAL A 27 -8.66 2.26 -12.44
C VAL A 27 -7.90 3.50 -12.01
N ASN A 28 -6.58 3.50 -12.23
CA ASN A 28 -5.74 4.67 -11.94
C ASN A 28 -5.36 5.35 -13.25
N ILE A 29 -5.32 6.68 -13.22
CA ILE A 29 -4.85 7.51 -14.33
C ILE A 29 -3.37 7.82 -14.05
N VAL A 30 -2.47 7.47 -14.97
CA VAL A 30 -1.09 8.01 -14.93
C VAL A 30 -1.10 9.38 -15.60
N ARG A 31 -0.57 10.37 -14.90
CA ARG A 31 -0.21 11.64 -15.53
C ARG A 31 1.30 11.72 -15.70
N VAL A 32 1.72 11.91 -16.95
CA VAL A 32 3.08 12.33 -17.27
C VAL A 32 3.11 13.85 -17.23
N LYS A 33 4.00 14.44 -16.43
CA LYS A 33 4.27 15.88 -16.46
C LYS A 33 5.64 16.11 -17.11
N ASP A 34 5.62 16.78 -18.26
CA ASP A 34 6.80 17.45 -18.82
C ASP A 34 6.86 18.91 -18.34
N ILE A 35 8.06 19.51 -18.40
CA ILE A 35 8.38 20.88 -17.96
C ILE A 35 7.45 21.94 -18.59
N ASN A 36 6.91 21.70 -19.78
CA ASN A 36 6.09 22.67 -20.54
C ASN A 36 4.57 22.40 -20.53
N HIS A 37 4.07 21.40 -19.79
CA HIS A 37 2.62 21.15 -19.65
C HIS A 37 1.84 20.97 -20.99
N MET A 38 2.49 20.54 -22.08
CA MET A 38 1.92 20.66 -23.44
C MET A 38 1.35 19.38 -24.08
N LEU A 39 1.42 18.21 -23.45
CA LEU A 39 0.52 17.09 -23.78
C LEU A 39 0.63 16.04 -22.67
N GLN A 40 -0.47 15.76 -21.98
CA GLN A 40 -0.52 14.63 -21.05
C GLN A 40 -1.16 13.44 -21.74
N PRO A 41 -0.41 12.38 -22.07
CA PRO A 41 -1.05 11.08 -22.28
C PRO A 41 -1.56 10.61 -20.91
N SER A 42 -2.87 10.75 -20.69
CA SER A 42 -3.56 10.09 -19.59
C SER A 42 -3.70 8.62 -19.96
N ILE A 43 -2.81 7.77 -19.47
CA ILE A 43 -2.93 6.33 -19.63
C ILE A 43 -3.74 5.81 -18.44
N SER A 44 -4.94 5.30 -18.73
CA SER A 44 -5.73 4.56 -17.75
C SER A 44 -5.24 3.12 -17.69
N TYR A 45 -4.94 2.63 -16.50
CA TYR A 45 -4.56 1.23 -16.30
C TYR A 45 -5.21 0.68 -15.04
N VAL A 46 -5.43 -0.62 -15.07
CA VAL A 46 -5.96 -1.39 -13.96
C VAL A 46 -4.79 -1.72 -13.04
N THR A 47 -4.85 -1.25 -11.79
CA THR A 47 -3.83 -1.58 -10.76
C THR A 47 -4.33 -2.62 -9.77
N GLY A 48 -3.39 -3.44 -9.29
CA GLY A 48 -3.58 -4.27 -8.11
C GLY A 48 -3.42 -3.47 -6.82
N GLU A 49 -3.76 -4.07 -5.68
CA GLU A 49 -3.60 -3.40 -4.37
C GLU A 49 -2.12 -3.17 -4.01
N ALA A 50 -1.21 -4.05 -4.45
CA ALA A 50 0.23 -3.98 -4.19
C ALA A 50 0.86 -2.67 -4.73
N ASP A 51 0.44 -2.24 -5.91
CA ASP A 51 0.95 -1.08 -6.65
C ASP A 51 0.75 0.21 -5.85
N THR A 52 -0.43 0.30 -5.21
CA THR A 52 -0.80 1.44 -4.39
C THR A 52 -0.02 1.51 -3.08
N THR A 53 0.58 0.41 -2.63
CA THR A 53 1.35 0.38 -1.37
C THR A 53 2.81 0.79 -1.54
N GLN A 54 3.43 0.41 -2.65
CA GLN A 54 4.83 0.72 -2.93
C GLN A 54 4.99 2.18 -3.43
N ASN A 55 4.03 2.67 -4.21
CA ASN A 55 4.10 4.01 -4.83
C ASN A 55 3.27 5.10 -4.13
N LYS A 56 2.94 4.92 -2.84
CA LYS A 56 2.08 5.85 -2.07
C LYS A 56 2.50 7.31 -2.16
N ASN A 57 3.81 7.57 -2.13
CA ASN A 57 4.36 8.93 -2.12
C ASN A 57 4.17 9.68 -3.43
N ARG A 58 3.86 8.97 -4.53
CA ARG A 58 3.72 9.53 -5.88
C ARG A 58 2.26 9.66 -6.32
N ILE A 59 1.32 9.39 -5.42
CA ILE A 59 -0.12 9.40 -5.69
C ILE A 59 -0.72 10.73 -5.22
N ASN A 60 -1.49 11.39 -6.09
CA ASN A 60 -2.22 12.60 -5.76
C ASN A 60 -3.47 12.29 -4.91
N LYS A 61 -4.09 13.32 -4.31
CA LYS A 61 -5.38 13.18 -3.58
C LYS A 61 -6.49 12.56 -4.44
N ALA A 62 -6.42 12.71 -5.76
CA ALA A 62 -7.35 12.12 -6.73
C ALA A 62 -7.07 10.64 -7.06
N GLY A 63 -6.03 10.02 -6.49
CA GLY A 63 -5.67 8.62 -6.77
C GLY A 63 -4.86 8.41 -8.06
N GLU A 64 -4.31 9.49 -8.63
CA GLU A 64 -3.53 9.44 -9.87
C GLU A 64 -2.04 9.25 -9.58
N LEU A 65 -1.37 8.39 -10.36
CA LEU A 65 0.07 8.19 -10.25
C LEU A 65 0.81 9.25 -11.05
N LEU A 66 1.72 9.97 -10.40
CA LEU A 66 2.56 10.97 -11.05
C LEU A 66 3.92 10.38 -11.44
N VAL A 67 4.24 10.45 -12.74
CA VAL A 67 5.53 10.03 -13.29
C VAL A 67 6.16 11.19 -14.04
N THR A 68 7.38 11.54 -13.66
CA THR A 68 8.16 12.62 -14.26
C THR A 68 9.56 12.14 -14.65
N SER A 69 10.13 12.77 -15.68
CA SER A 69 11.50 12.53 -16.14
C SER A 69 12.13 13.84 -16.61
N GLU A 70 13.37 14.07 -16.19
CA GLU A 70 14.19 15.24 -16.55
C GLU A 70 15.56 14.81 -17.08
N LEU A 71 15.67 13.59 -17.64
CA LEU A 71 16.95 13.03 -18.08
C LEU A 71 17.57 13.77 -19.26
N SER A 72 16.75 14.36 -20.13
CA SER A 72 17.21 15.05 -21.32
C SER A 72 16.56 16.43 -21.44
N ARG A 73 17.19 17.32 -22.22
CA ARG A 73 16.55 18.56 -22.67
C ARG A 73 15.45 18.31 -23.71
N SER A 74 15.43 17.12 -24.33
CA SER A 74 14.42 16.74 -25.33
C SER A 74 13.17 16.16 -24.67
N GLN A 75 12.01 16.75 -24.96
CA GLN A 75 10.72 16.28 -24.47
C GLN A 75 10.41 14.84 -24.89
N GLN A 76 10.67 14.49 -26.15
CA GLN A 76 10.39 13.14 -26.67
C GLN A 76 11.19 12.06 -25.93
N ARG A 77 12.44 12.36 -25.57
CA ARG A 77 13.27 11.44 -24.78
C ARG A 77 12.72 11.27 -23.37
N ASN A 78 12.33 12.36 -22.72
CA ASN A 78 11.73 12.32 -21.38
C ASN A 78 10.39 11.57 -21.38
N LEU A 79 9.58 11.72 -22.42
CA LEU A 79 8.35 10.95 -22.60
C LEU A 79 8.64 9.45 -22.71
N SER A 80 9.62 9.07 -23.55
CA SER A 80 9.99 7.66 -23.71
C SER A 80 10.49 7.03 -22.40
N ASP A 81 11.25 7.78 -21.61
CA ASP A 81 11.71 7.35 -20.29
C ASP A 81 10.56 7.22 -19.28
N CYS A 82 9.61 8.15 -19.28
CA CYS A 82 8.38 8.05 -18.48
C CYS A 82 7.59 6.77 -18.81
N ILE A 83 7.45 6.44 -20.10
CA ILE A 83 6.80 5.20 -20.53
C ILE A 83 7.56 3.98 -20.00
N GLN A 84 8.89 3.95 -20.12
CA GLN A 84 9.70 2.84 -19.59
C GLN A 84 9.55 2.70 -18.07
N LYS A 85 9.53 3.80 -17.32
CA LYS A 85 9.29 3.80 -15.87
C LYS A 85 7.90 3.25 -15.52
N ILE A 86 6.87 3.63 -16.27
CA ILE A 86 5.51 3.10 -16.08
C ILE A 86 5.52 1.59 -16.32
N SER A 87 6.13 1.13 -17.41
CA SER A 87 6.24 -0.31 -17.71
C SER A 87 6.97 -1.08 -16.61
N ALA A 88 8.05 -0.53 -16.06
CA ALA A 88 8.79 -1.14 -14.96
C ALA A 88 7.95 -1.24 -13.68
N ILE A 89 7.22 -0.17 -13.34
CA ILE A 89 6.30 -0.15 -12.19
C ILE A 89 5.22 -1.22 -12.36
N ILE A 90 4.63 -1.34 -13.55
CA ILE A 90 3.61 -2.36 -13.84
C ILE A 90 4.21 -3.77 -13.76
N ALA A 91 5.43 -3.97 -14.26
CA ALA A 91 6.11 -5.26 -14.20
C ALA A 91 6.43 -5.66 -12.76
N GLU A 92 6.83 -4.72 -11.90
CA GLU A 92 7.07 -4.95 -10.47
C GLU A 92 5.77 -5.25 -9.72
N ALA A 93 4.73 -4.45 -9.97
CA ALA A 93 3.37 -4.64 -9.48
C ALA A 93 2.78 -6.02 -9.81
N SER A 94 3.06 -6.50 -11.03
CA SER A 94 2.58 -7.80 -11.51
C SER A 94 3.28 -8.99 -10.85
N LYS A 95 4.43 -8.78 -10.20
CA LYS A 95 5.10 -9.85 -9.45
C LYS A 95 4.26 -10.17 -8.22
N LYS A 96 3.86 -11.44 -8.11
CA LYS A 96 3.13 -11.92 -6.94
C LYS A 96 3.99 -11.68 -5.67
N PRO A 97 3.41 -11.12 -4.59
CA PRO A 97 4.13 -10.99 -3.35
C PRO A 97 4.55 -12.38 -2.86
N HIS A 98 5.78 -12.51 -2.37
CA HIS A 98 6.26 -13.75 -1.79
C HIS A 98 5.40 -14.12 -0.58
N GLU A 99 4.80 -15.31 -0.61
CA GLU A 99 4.10 -15.86 0.54
C GLU A 99 5.14 -16.25 1.59
N PRO A 100 5.01 -15.77 2.84
CA PRO A 100 5.98 -16.09 3.88
C PRO A 100 5.95 -17.58 4.19
N THR A 101 7.14 -18.18 4.35
CA THR A 101 7.28 -19.58 4.76
C THR A 101 6.81 -19.75 6.20
N ALA A 102 6.40 -20.96 6.59
CA ALA A 102 5.99 -21.25 7.97
C ALA A 102 7.06 -20.82 9.01
N GLU A 103 8.34 -20.98 8.66
CA GLU A 103 9.48 -20.54 9.47
C GLU A 103 9.52 -19.02 9.65
N ASP A 104 9.26 -18.24 8.59
CA ASP A 104 9.21 -16.78 8.65
C ASP A 104 8.09 -16.26 9.55
N VAL A 105 6.94 -16.96 9.53
CA VAL A 105 5.80 -16.65 10.39
C VAL A 105 6.16 -16.91 11.85
N ALA A 106 6.77 -18.05 12.15
CA ALA A 106 7.22 -18.40 13.50
C ALA A 106 8.26 -17.39 14.02
N LEU A 107 9.22 -17.01 13.18
CA LEU A 107 10.25 -16.03 13.52
C LEU A 107 9.65 -14.64 13.77
N ARG A 108 8.63 -14.25 13.00
CA ARG A 108 7.88 -13.00 13.20
C ARG A 108 7.10 -13.01 14.52
N ALA A 109 6.47 -14.14 14.88
CA ALA A 109 5.79 -14.30 16.15
C ALA A 109 6.78 -14.20 17.33
N ALA A 110 7.92 -14.88 17.26
CA ALA A 110 8.97 -14.82 18.28
C ALA A 110 9.49 -13.38 18.49
N ARG A 111 9.68 -12.61 17.40
CA ARG A 111 10.06 -11.19 17.48
C ARG A 111 8.99 -10.35 18.19
N LEU A 112 7.70 -10.60 17.94
CA LEU A 112 6.60 -9.91 18.61
C LEU A 112 6.55 -10.22 20.11
N GLU A 113 6.72 -11.49 20.48
CA GLU A 113 6.79 -11.90 21.89
C GLU A 113 7.94 -11.23 22.62
N LYS A 114 9.13 -11.21 22.01
CA LYS A 114 10.31 -10.54 22.59
C LYS A 114 10.04 -9.05 22.85
N ARG A 115 9.53 -8.32 21.84
CA ARG A 115 9.16 -6.91 22.00
C ARG A 115 8.13 -6.69 23.11
N ASN A 116 7.15 -7.59 23.24
CA ASN A 116 6.14 -7.50 24.30
C ASN A 116 6.73 -7.72 25.70
N LYS A 117 7.64 -8.69 25.85
CA LYS A 117 8.37 -8.95 27.10
C LYS A 117 9.21 -7.74 27.52
N GLU A 118 9.96 -7.16 26.58
CA GLU A 118 10.76 -5.96 26.81
C GLU A 118 9.90 -4.75 27.19
N ARG A 119 8.80 -4.52 26.46
CA ARG A 119 7.82 -3.46 26.78
C ARG A 119 7.25 -3.61 28.19
N LEU A 120 6.86 -4.83 28.59
CA LEU A 120 6.34 -5.09 29.93
C LEU A 120 7.40 -4.90 31.02
N LYS A 121 8.64 -5.33 30.77
CA LYS A 121 9.77 -5.09 31.68
C LYS A 121 10.00 -3.60 31.88
N GLN A 122 10.05 -2.82 30.80
CA GLN A 122 10.22 -1.37 30.89
C GLN A 122 9.05 -0.70 31.61
N LYS A 123 7.81 -1.13 31.35
CA LYS A 123 6.63 -0.63 32.05
C LYS A 123 6.71 -0.87 33.55
N LYS A 124 7.14 -2.07 33.98
CA LYS A 124 7.32 -2.42 35.40
C LYS A 124 8.39 -1.57 36.07
N ILE A 125 9.56 -1.43 35.43
CA ILE A 125 10.65 -0.57 35.93
C ILE A 125 10.15 0.86 36.11
N ASN A 126 9.54 1.43 35.07
CA ASN A 126 9.02 2.80 35.11
C ASN A 126 7.94 2.99 36.19
N SER A 127 7.10 1.98 36.43
CA SER A 127 6.09 2.00 37.50
C SER A 127 6.74 1.99 38.88
N ALA A 128 7.71 1.10 39.09
CA ALA A 128 8.45 1.00 40.36
C ALA A 128 9.20 2.30 40.67
N THR A 129 9.88 2.90 39.69
CA THR A 129 10.56 4.20 39.85
C THR A 129 9.59 5.36 40.10
N LYS A 130 8.34 5.28 39.63
CA LYS A 130 7.31 6.27 39.96
C LYS A 130 6.80 6.09 41.39
N GLN A 131 6.60 4.85 41.80
CA GLN A 131 6.16 4.53 43.16
C GLN A 131 7.23 4.90 44.19
N SER A 132 8.50 4.61 43.93
CA SER A 132 9.62 4.97 44.83
C SER A 132 9.83 6.48 44.97
N ARG A 133 9.31 7.29 44.04
CA ARG A 133 9.35 8.76 44.11
C ARG A 133 8.14 9.35 44.83
N ARG A 134 7.14 8.55 45.21
CA ARG A 134 6.03 9.04 46.03
C ARG A 134 6.56 9.30 47.43
N ILE A 135 6.31 10.49 47.92
CA ILE A 135 6.51 10.85 49.32
C ILE A 135 5.15 10.59 49.98
N ASP A 136 5.11 9.64 50.91
CA ASP A 136 3.92 9.39 51.71
C ASP A 136 3.84 10.48 52.78
N PHE A 137 2.73 11.21 52.80
CA PHE A 137 2.41 12.19 53.83
C PHE A 137 1.49 11.49 54.83
N ASP A 138 2.08 10.79 55.81
CA ASP A 138 1.40 10.31 57.02
C ASP A 138 1.22 11.46 58.02
#